data_AF-A0A1H2W4L1-F1
#
_entry.id   AF-A0A1H2W4L1-F1
#
_cell.length_a   1.000
_cell.length_b   1.000
_cell.length_c   1.000
_cell.angle_alpha   90.00
_cell.angle_beta   90.00
_cell.angle_gamma   90.00
#
_symmetry.space_group_name_H-M   'P 1'
#
loop_
_entity.id
_entity.type
_entity.pdbx_description
1 polymer ?
#
loop_
_entity_poly.entity_id
_entity_poly.type
_entity_poly.pdbx_seq_one_letter_code
_entity_poly.pdbx_strand_id
1 'polypeptide(L)'
;MRDILRIAAPFTLWIVAFSAIYGLEGLVCSRHGAHLDAATWRLMLLAAWGVAIAGHLLLAHAYRGPLGGDTRFHRLVAMTLALAALAATVWTLMPVATMSMCL
;
A
#
# COMPACT_ATOMS: atom_id res chain seq x y z
N MET A 1 -24.43 -2.41 -3.83
CA MET A 1 -23.40 -1.49 -3.26
C MET A 1 -22.14 -2.20 -2.80
N ARG A 2 -22.23 -3.38 -2.15
CA ARG A 2 -21.06 -4.12 -1.65
C ARG A 2 -20.05 -4.50 -2.75
N ASP A 3 -20.50 -4.74 -3.97
CA ASP A 3 -19.63 -5.04 -5.11
C ASP A 3 -18.79 -3.84 -5.57
N ILE A 4 -19.35 -2.63 -5.52
CA ILE A 4 -18.59 -1.40 -5.83
C ILE A 4 -17.48 -1.19 -4.80
N LEU A 5 -17.78 -1.38 -3.52
CA LEU A 5 -16.80 -1.32 -2.43
C LEU A 5 -15.67 -2.35 -2.62
N ARG A 6 -15.98 -3.58 -3.03
CA ARG A 6 -14.98 -4.64 -3.30
C ARG A 6 -14.06 -4.28 -4.47
N ILE A 7 -14.60 -3.63 -5.50
CA ILE A 7 -13.83 -3.21 -6.68
C ILE A 7 -12.95 -1.99 -6.34
N ALA A 8 -13.46 -1.04 -5.56
CA ALA A 8 -12.74 0.17 -5.20
C ALA A 8 -11.66 -0.05 -4.12
N ALA A 9 -11.93 -0.94 -3.15
CA ALA A 9 -11.10 -1.11 -1.96
C ALA A 9 -9.58 -1.34 -2.24
N PRO A 10 -9.16 -2.15 -3.23
CA PRO A 10 -7.74 -2.35 -3.48
C PRO A 10 -7.01 -1.06 -3.87
N PHE A 11 -7.58 -0.29 -4.79
CA PHE A 11 -6.98 0.98 -5.22
C PHE A 11 -7.13 2.07 -4.16
N THR A 12 -8.21 2.09 -3.37
CA THR A 12 -8.31 2.99 -2.22
C THR A 12 -7.23 2.71 -1.19
N LEU A 13 -6.98 1.42 -0.88
CA LEU A 13 -5.91 1.03 0.03
C LEU A 13 -4.54 1.45 -0.51
N TRP A 14 -4.30 1.26 -1.80
CA TRP A 14 -3.07 1.72 -2.45
C TRP A 14 -2.91 3.25 -2.36
N ILE A 15 -3.94 4.05 -2.65
CA ILE A 15 -3.89 5.51 -2.53
C ILE A 15 -3.54 5.93 -1.11
N VAL A 16 -4.20 5.35 -0.10
CA VAL A 16 -3.94 5.67 1.31
C VAL A 16 -2.50 5.32 1.68
N ALA A 17 -2.02 4.14 1.30
CA ALA A 17 -0.66 3.71 1.57
C ALA A 17 0.38 4.62 0.88
N PHE A 18 0.14 4.95 -0.40
CA PHE A 18 0.99 5.85 -1.17
C PHE A 18 1.09 7.22 -0.50
N SER A 19 -0.05 7.84 -0.18
CA SER A 19 -0.09 9.14 0.48
C SER A 19 0.57 9.12 1.86
N ALA A 20 0.35 8.07 2.65
CA ALA A 20 0.97 7.94 3.97
C ALA A 20 2.49 7.83 3.89
N ILE A 21 3.01 7.02 2.96
CA ILE A 21 4.45 6.75 2.87
C ILE A 21 5.19 7.95 2.28
N TYR A 22 4.69 8.55 1.19
CA TYR A 22 5.29 9.77 0.64
C TYR A 22 5.09 10.99 1.55
N GLY A 23 4.00 11.04 2.31
CA GLY A 23 3.81 12.04 3.36
C GLY A 23 4.84 11.90 4.48
N LEU A 24 5.11 10.66 4.92
CA LEU A 24 6.16 10.37 5.90
C LEU A 24 7.54 10.74 5.36
N GLU A 25 7.85 10.39 4.11
CA GLU A 25 9.10 10.78 3.43
C GLU A 25 9.27 12.30 3.38
N GLY A 26 8.22 13.06 3.06
CA GLY A 26 8.24 14.52 3.10
C GLY A 26 8.52 15.09 4.50
N LEU A 27 7.99 14.46 5.56
CA LEU A 27 8.28 14.84 6.94
C LEU A 27 9.74 14.58 7.31
N VAL A 28 10.28 13.45 6.86
CA VAL A 28 11.69 13.05 7.06
C VAL A 28 12.65 14.10 6.48
N CYS A 29 12.40 14.58 5.27
CA CYS A 29 13.25 15.60 4.64
C CYS A 29 12.95 17.03 5.10
N SER A 30 11.97 17.23 5.99
CA SER A 30 11.69 18.52 6.60
C SER A 30 12.53 18.76 7.85
N ARG A 31 12.51 19.99 8.39
CA ARG A 31 13.16 20.33 9.68
C ARG A 31 12.69 19.45 10.86
N HIS A 32 11.50 18.87 10.78
CA HIS A 32 10.97 17.97 11.81
C HIS A 32 11.67 16.61 11.85
N GLY A 33 12.32 16.20 10.75
CA GLY A 33 13.05 14.94 10.65
C GLY A 33 14.47 14.98 11.22
N ALA A 34 14.98 16.17 11.56
CA ALA A 34 16.36 16.37 11.99
C ALA A 34 16.72 15.70 13.34
N HIS A 35 15.74 15.27 14.11
CA HIS A 35 15.93 14.64 15.41
C HIS A 35 16.14 13.12 15.35
N LEU A 36 15.87 12.48 14.22
CA LEU A 36 15.97 11.04 14.04
C LEU A 36 17.06 10.70 13.02
N ASP A 37 17.78 9.63 13.26
CA ASP A 37 18.84 9.16 12.39
C ASP A 37 18.27 8.47 11.14
N ALA A 38 19.05 8.46 10.06
CA ALA A 38 18.62 7.92 8.77
C ALA A 38 18.21 6.44 8.85
N ALA A 39 18.80 5.66 9.76
CA ALA A 39 18.47 4.26 9.94
C ALA A 39 17.06 4.08 10.53
N THR A 40 16.69 4.87 11.56
CA THR A 40 15.33 4.83 12.13
C THR A 40 14.26 5.21 11.11
N TRP A 41 14.52 6.22 10.28
CA TRP A 41 13.61 6.58 9.18
C TRP A 41 13.44 5.49 8.14
N ARG A 42 14.55 4.85 7.74
CA ARG A 42 14.48 3.71 6.83
C ARG A 42 13.69 2.55 7.41
N LEU A 43 13.85 2.27 8.70
CA LEU A 43 13.06 1.25 9.39
C LEU A 43 11.57 1.61 9.43
N MET A 44 11.21 2.86 9.72
CA MET A 44 9.81 3.28 9.75
C MET A 44 9.13 3.23 8.38
N LEU A 45 9.85 3.64 7.33
CA LEU A 45 9.36 3.54 5.96
C LEU A 45 9.22 2.08 5.50
N LEU A 46 10.18 1.21 5.83
CA LEU A 46 10.08 -0.24 5.58
C LEU A 46 8.93 -0.88 6.37
N ALA A 47 8.69 -0.45 7.60
CA ALA A 47 7.57 -0.93 8.41
C ALA A 47 6.23 -0.51 7.80
N ALA A 48 6.09 0.77 7.41
CA ALA A 48 4.91 1.27 6.70
C ALA A 48 4.66 0.51 5.40
N TRP A 49 5.74 0.20 4.66
CA TRP A 49 5.67 -0.64 3.46
C TRP A 49 5.19 -2.06 3.75
N GLY A 50 5.74 -2.70 4.78
CA GLY A 50 5.30 -4.02 5.23
C GLY A 50 3.82 -4.06 5.61
N VAL A 51 3.33 -3.03 6.29
CA VAL A 51 1.90 -2.87 6.63
C VAL A 51 1.04 -2.73 5.36
N ALA A 52 1.47 -1.93 4.38
CA ALA A 52 0.75 -1.77 3.12
C ALA A 52 0.64 -3.09 2.34
N ILE A 53 1.73 -3.86 2.24
CA ILE A 53 1.75 -5.18 1.60
C ILE A 53 0.82 -6.13 2.36
N ALA A 54 0.96 -6.20 3.69
CA ALA A 54 0.11 -7.05 4.53
C ALA A 54 -1.38 -6.73 4.33
N GLY A 55 -1.75 -5.45 4.24
CA GLY A 55 -3.11 -5.02 3.94
C GLY A 55 -3.64 -5.57 2.62
N HIS A 56 -2.83 -5.51 1.56
CA HIS A 56 -3.21 -6.07 0.25
C HIS A 56 -3.33 -7.60 0.27
N LEU A 57 -2.42 -8.29 0.97
CA LEU A 57 -2.48 -9.74 1.13
C LEU A 57 -3.71 -10.19 1.93
N LEU A 58 -4.05 -9.48 3.00
CA LEU A 58 -5.25 -9.71 3.78
C LEU A 58 -6.52 -9.47 2.94
N LEU A 59 -6.53 -8.40 2.14
CA LEU A 59 -7.65 -8.10 1.24
C LEU A 59 -7.83 -9.21 0.18
N ALA A 60 -6.73 -9.63 -0.46
CA ALA A 60 -6.74 -10.73 -1.41
C ALA A 60 -7.18 -12.05 -0.74
N HIS A 61 -6.76 -12.32 0.50
CA HIS A 61 -7.22 -13.48 1.25
C HIS A 61 -8.73 -13.40 1.53
N ALA A 62 -9.23 -12.24 1.96
CA ALA A 62 -10.66 -12.02 2.22
C ALA A 62 -11.51 -12.28 0.96
N TYR A 63 -11.03 -11.88 -0.22
CA TYR A 63 -11.71 -12.13 -1.50
C TYR A 63 -11.78 -13.60 -1.91
N ARG A 64 -10.99 -14.49 -1.30
CA ARG A 64 -11.16 -15.95 -1.50
C ARG A 64 -12.42 -16.47 -0.79
N GLY A 65 -12.81 -15.81 0.30
CA GLY A 65 -13.98 -16.15 1.11
C GLY A 65 -15.29 -15.47 0.65
N PRO A 66 -16.25 -15.25 1.56
CA PRO A 66 -17.57 -14.68 1.24
C PRO A 66 -17.48 -13.20 0.79
N LEU A 67 -16.35 -12.54 1.01
CA LEU A 67 -16.09 -11.20 0.49
C LEU A 67 -15.76 -11.17 -1.00
N GLY A 68 -15.50 -12.30 -1.66
CA GLY A 68 -15.20 -12.36 -3.10
C GLY A 68 -16.38 -12.11 -4.04
N GLY A 69 -17.60 -12.07 -3.51
CA GLY A 69 -18.82 -11.86 -4.30
C GLY A 69 -19.44 -13.14 -4.85
N ASP A 70 -20.69 -13.01 -5.29
CA ASP A 70 -21.59 -14.13 -5.55
C ASP A 70 -21.37 -14.73 -6.95
N THR A 71 -20.84 -13.94 -7.89
CA THR A 71 -20.52 -14.41 -9.25
C THR A 71 -19.01 -14.50 -9.48
N ARG A 72 -18.60 -15.45 -10.34
CA ARG A 72 -17.17 -15.64 -10.71
C ARG A 72 -16.56 -14.38 -11.32
N PHE A 73 -17.33 -13.60 -12.07
CA PHE A 73 -16.85 -12.39 -12.72
C PHE A 73 -16.41 -11.32 -11.70
N HIS A 74 -17.27 -10.99 -10.72
CA HIS A 74 -16.92 -10.00 -9.69
C HIS A 74 -15.69 -10.41 -8.89
N ARG A 75 -15.58 -11.70 -8.58
CA ARG A 75 -14.42 -12.25 -7.87
C ARG A 75 -13.14 -12.12 -8.68
N LEU A 76 -13.22 -12.41 -9.98
CA LEU A 76 -12.10 -12.29 -10.89
C LEU A 76 -11.64 -10.84 -10.97
N VAL A 77 -12.54 -9.91 -11.25
CA VAL A 77 -12.26 -8.46 -11.29
C VAL A 77 -11.64 -7.97 -9.98
N ALA A 78 -12.24 -8.29 -8.83
CA ALA A 78 -11.72 -7.87 -7.52
C ALA A 78 -10.31 -8.42 -7.24
N MET A 79 -10.03 -9.67 -7.63
CA MET A 79 -8.70 -10.26 -7.52
C MET A 79 -7.68 -9.60 -8.45
N THR A 80 -8.06 -9.34 -9.71
CA THR A 80 -7.15 -8.67 -10.65
C THR A 80 -6.78 -7.27 -10.15
N LEU A 81 -7.74 -6.53 -9.60
CA LEU A 81 -7.50 -5.22 -9.01
C LEU A 81 -6.64 -5.31 -7.74
N ALA A 82 -6.84 -6.34 -6.90
CA ALA A 82 -5.99 -6.58 -5.74
C ALA A 82 -4.53 -6.87 -6.12
N LEU A 83 -4.31 -7.68 -7.16
CA LEU A 83 -2.97 -7.98 -7.68
C LEU A 83 -2.33 -6.75 -8.32
N ALA A 84 -3.10 -5.98 -9.10
CA ALA A 84 -2.62 -4.73 -9.70
C ALA A 84 -2.23 -3.70 -8.64
N ALA A 85 -3.06 -3.53 -7.60
CA ALA A 85 -2.76 -2.64 -6.48
C ALA A 85 -1.56 -3.11 -5.66
N LEU A 86 -1.38 -4.42 -5.47
CA LEU A 86 -0.18 -4.98 -4.84
C LEU A 86 1.08 -4.70 -5.66
N ALA A 87 1.03 -4.94 -6.98
CA ALA A 87 2.15 -4.65 -7.88
C ALA A 87 2.48 -3.15 -7.88
N ALA A 88 1.46 -2.29 -7.93
CA ALA A 88 1.61 -0.85 -7.81
C ALA A 88 2.24 -0.45 -6.47
N THR A 89 1.81 -1.05 -5.35
CA THR A 89 2.40 -0.84 -4.01
C THR A 89 3.88 -1.17 -4.02
N VAL A 90 4.26 -2.35 -4.53
CA VAL A 90 5.67 -2.76 -4.61
C VAL A 90 6.48 -1.79 -5.47
N TRP A 91 5.95 -1.37 -6.62
CA TRP A 91 6.64 -0.47 -7.53
C TRP A 91 6.83 0.94 -6.96
N THR A 92 5.78 1.54 -6.40
CA THR A 92 5.85 2.91 -5.86
C THR A 92 6.76 3.05 -4.64
N LEU A 93 7.13 1.94 -4.01
CA LEU A 93 7.93 1.94 -2.79
C LEU A 93 9.38 1.54 -3.04
N MET A 94 9.71 1.24 -4.30
CA MET A 94 11.07 1.00 -4.76
C MET A 94 12.00 2.23 -4.57
N PRO A 95 11.58 3.49 -4.84
CA PRO A 95 12.41 4.67 -4.59
C PRO A 95 12.80 4.81 -3.12
N VAL A 96 11.85 4.61 -2.20
CA VAL A 96 12.06 4.68 -0.75
C VAL A 96 13.12 3.68 -0.27
N ALA A 97 13.19 2.50 -0.90
CA ALA A 97 14.14 1.46 -0.53
C ALA A 97 15.52 1.62 -1.20
N THR A 98 15.62 2.31 -2.34
CA THR A 98 16.82 2.28 -3.21
C THR A 98 17.47 3.64 -3.43
N MET A 99 16.73 4.74 -3.29
CA MET A 99 17.22 6.10 -3.52
C MET A 99 17.65 6.77 -2.21
N SER A 100 18.52 7.77 -2.33
CA SER A 100 18.84 8.70 -1.26
C SER A 100 17.59 9.54 -0.93
N MET A 101 17.12 9.49 0.32
CA MET A 101 15.83 10.06 0.71
C MET A 101 15.74 11.57 0.54
N CYS A 102 16.83 12.30 0.80
CA CYS A 102 16.85 13.75 0.66
C CYS A 102 18.00 14.10 -0.29
N LEU A 103 17.63 14.46 -1.52
CA LEU A 103 18.51 15.03 -2.54
C LEU A 103 18.48 16.55 -2.48
#